data_AF-A0A7S0N935-F1
#
_entry.id   AF-A0A7S0N935-F1
#
_cell.length_a   1.000
_cell.length_b   1.000
_cell.length_c   1.000
_cell.angle_alpha   90.00
_cell.angle_beta   90.00
_cell.angle_gamma   90.00
#
_symmetry.space_group_name_H-M   'P 1'
#
loop_
_entity.id
_entity.type
_entity.pdbx_description
1 polymer ?
#
loop_
_entity_poly.entity_id
_entity_poly.type
_entity_poly.pdbx_seq_one_letter_code
_entity_poly.pdbx_strand_id
1 'polypeptide(L)'
;EELTRREGLSQGTLASARNLDAVLSGLRENSSEGVDYFQVLVEVFSKELCSASNAHLKEFYMILPALFLSHVEALQQAKDKLTKRGRDAAAASFTDDGLALGAAYLLQVLEQNTQFDALHLFESCQTFYSRLQREAEAAVLDPTGAEGPPGGGEDDGDALGGRRDPGRASWRKRNAARVGEALTEEETQNQKL
;
A
#
# COMPACT_ATOMS: atom_id res chain seq x y z
N GLU A 1 22.60 -43.66 -22.10
CA GLU A 1 23.85 -44.44 -22.27
C GLU A 1 23.65 -45.93 -21.99
N GLU A 2 22.98 -46.31 -20.89
CA GLU A 2 22.77 -47.72 -20.51
C GLU A 2 22.07 -48.56 -21.60
N LEU A 3 21.01 -48.01 -22.22
CA LEU A 3 20.23 -48.68 -23.27
C LEU A 3 21.01 -48.84 -24.58
N THR A 4 21.77 -47.84 -25.00
CA THR A 4 22.56 -47.89 -26.24
C THR A 4 23.77 -48.81 -26.13
N ARG A 5 24.32 -48.96 -24.91
CA ARG A 5 25.34 -49.95 -24.58
C ARG A 5 24.80 -51.37 -24.60
N ARG A 6 23.57 -51.58 -24.13
CA ARG A 6 22.90 -52.89 -24.12
C ARG A 6 22.52 -53.39 -25.52
N GLU A 7 22.14 -52.49 -26.40
CA GLU A 7 21.76 -52.80 -27.80
C GLU A 7 22.97 -52.88 -28.76
N GLY A 8 24.21 -52.73 -28.27
CA GLY A 8 25.43 -52.90 -29.08
C GLY A 8 25.58 -51.87 -30.22
N LEU A 9 25.02 -50.67 -30.03
CA LEU A 9 25.00 -49.64 -31.08
C LEU A 9 26.37 -49.02 -31.34
N SER A 10 26.51 -48.34 -32.48
CA SER A 10 27.78 -47.75 -32.93
C SER A 10 28.40 -46.83 -31.87
N GLN A 11 29.74 -46.71 -31.89
CA GLN A 11 30.48 -45.83 -30.96
C GLN A 11 30.00 -44.37 -31.02
N GLY A 12 29.62 -43.87 -32.21
CA GLY A 12 29.04 -42.54 -32.35
C GLY A 12 27.69 -42.41 -31.64
N THR A 13 26.85 -43.44 -31.67
CA THR A 13 25.56 -43.48 -30.96
C THR A 13 25.73 -43.53 -29.45
N LEU A 14 26.73 -44.28 -28.96
CA LEU A 14 27.10 -44.31 -27.54
C LEU A 14 27.56 -42.93 -27.05
N ALA A 15 28.44 -42.26 -27.80
CA ALA A 15 28.92 -40.93 -27.47
C ALA A 15 27.79 -39.90 -27.46
N SER A 16 26.91 -39.91 -28.46
CA SER A 16 25.74 -39.01 -28.50
C SER A 16 24.76 -39.26 -27.36
N ALA A 17 24.51 -40.52 -27.00
CA ALA A 17 23.63 -40.86 -25.87
C ALA A 17 24.21 -40.43 -24.52
N ARG A 18 25.52 -40.57 -24.33
CA ARG A 18 26.21 -40.06 -23.15
C ARG A 18 26.16 -38.53 -23.07
N ASN A 19 26.37 -37.86 -24.20
CA ASN A 19 26.26 -36.40 -24.26
C ASN A 19 24.82 -35.93 -23.97
N LEU A 20 23.82 -36.63 -24.49
CA LEU A 20 22.41 -36.35 -24.21
C LEU A 20 22.08 -36.52 -22.72
N ASP A 21 22.52 -37.62 -22.09
CA ASP A 21 22.30 -37.85 -20.66
C ASP A 21 23.01 -36.79 -19.79
N ALA A 22 24.21 -36.36 -20.19
CA ALA A 22 24.94 -35.27 -19.53
C ALA A 22 24.20 -33.92 -19.65
N VAL A 23 23.64 -33.61 -20.82
CA VAL A 23 22.84 -32.39 -21.02
C VAL A 23 21.51 -32.46 -20.26
N LEU A 24 20.85 -33.61 -20.24
CA LEU A 24 19.59 -33.81 -19.50
C LEU A 24 19.78 -33.79 -17.98
N SER A 25 20.88 -34.36 -17.48
CA SER A 25 21.23 -34.27 -16.06
C SER A 25 21.58 -32.84 -15.67
N GLY A 26 22.43 -32.17 -16.45
CA GLY A 26 22.72 -30.75 -16.24
C GLY A 26 21.47 -29.86 -16.33
N LEU A 27 20.54 -30.14 -17.24
CA LEU A 27 19.27 -29.42 -17.30
C LEU A 27 18.38 -29.74 -16.11
N ARG A 28 18.32 -30.98 -15.64
CA ARG A 28 17.49 -31.38 -14.49
C ARG A 28 18.03 -30.79 -13.17
N GLU A 29 19.34 -30.73 -13.02
CA GLU A 29 20.02 -30.12 -11.88
C GLU A 29 19.84 -28.59 -11.92
N ASN A 30 20.10 -27.95 -13.08
CA ASN A 30 20.00 -26.50 -13.23
C ASN A 30 18.56 -25.95 -13.44
N SER A 31 17.57 -26.80 -13.77
CA SER A 31 16.19 -26.34 -14.01
C SER A 31 15.43 -26.07 -12.72
N SER A 32 15.97 -26.46 -11.57
CA SER A 32 15.34 -26.23 -10.26
C SER A 32 16.25 -25.54 -9.24
N GLU A 33 17.57 -25.47 -9.48
CA GLU A 33 18.46 -24.66 -8.66
C GLU A 33 18.26 -23.17 -8.94
N GLY A 34 17.37 -22.57 -8.16
CA GLY A 34 17.75 -21.48 -7.26
C GLY A 34 18.56 -20.35 -7.88
N VAL A 35 18.09 -19.81 -9.00
CA VAL A 35 18.46 -18.43 -9.31
C VAL A 35 17.66 -17.55 -8.35
N ASP A 36 18.29 -17.26 -7.20
CA ASP A 36 17.81 -16.31 -6.21
C ASP A 36 17.89 -14.88 -6.77
N TYR A 37 17.25 -14.64 -7.92
CA TYR A 37 17.23 -13.35 -8.61
C TYR A 37 16.79 -12.25 -7.65
N PHE A 38 15.83 -12.56 -6.77
CA PHE A 38 15.38 -11.63 -5.75
C PHE A 38 16.48 -11.29 -4.74
N GLN A 39 17.26 -12.28 -4.28
CA GLN A 39 18.37 -12.05 -3.36
C GLN A 39 19.50 -11.27 -4.04
N VAL A 40 19.80 -11.58 -5.30
CA VAL A 40 20.78 -10.82 -6.11
C VAL A 40 20.32 -9.37 -6.30
N LEU A 41 19.03 -9.15 -6.59
CA LEU A 41 18.46 -7.80 -6.68
C LEU A 41 18.57 -7.06 -5.35
N VAL A 42 18.17 -7.69 -4.23
CA VAL A 42 18.31 -7.12 -2.89
C VAL A 42 19.76 -6.74 -2.60
N GLU A 43 20.71 -7.61 -2.93
CA GLU A 43 22.13 -7.37 -2.68
C GLU A 43 22.68 -6.21 -3.51
N VAL A 44 22.37 -6.15 -4.80
CA VAL A 44 22.80 -5.05 -5.69
C VAL A 44 22.18 -3.73 -5.24
N PHE A 45 20.88 -3.71 -4.97
CA PHE A 45 20.19 -2.49 -4.54
C PHE A 45 20.62 -2.04 -3.15
N SER A 46 20.88 -2.94 -2.21
CA SER A 46 21.40 -2.57 -0.89
C SER A 46 22.77 -1.90 -1.00
N LYS A 47 23.68 -2.44 -1.81
CA LYS A 47 25.01 -1.84 -2.03
C LYS A 47 24.93 -0.42 -2.61
N GLU A 48 24.06 -0.20 -3.58
CA GLU A 48 23.92 1.10 -4.25
C GLU A 48 23.15 2.11 -3.39
N LEU A 49 22.02 1.70 -2.79
CA LEU A 49 21.15 2.60 -2.02
C LEU A 49 21.73 2.94 -0.65
N CYS A 50 22.52 2.04 -0.04
CA CYS A 50 23.22 2.32 1.23
C CYS A 50 24.61 2.97 1.02
N SER A 51 24.98 3.31 -0.21
CA SER A 51 26.26 3.95 -0.51
C SER A 51 26.37 5.35 0.12
N ALA A 52 27.59 5.81 0.36
CA ALA A 52 27.84 7.14 0.93
C ALA A 52 27.33 8.30 0.04
N SER A 53 27.19 8.07 -1.27
CA SER A 53 26.59 9.03 -2.20
C SER A 53 25.08 9.23 -1.93
N ASN A 54 24.42 8.21 -1.38
CA ASN A 54 23.00 8.18 -1.12
C ASN A 54 22.69 8.32 0.38
N ALA A 55 23.50 9.11 1.11
CA ALA A 55 23.30 9.32 2.54
C ALA A 55 21.90 9.84 2.91
N HIS A 56 21.28 10.64 2.02
CA HIS A 56 19.92 11.18 2.18
C HIS A 56 18.82 10.11 2.19
N LEU A 57 19.11 8.90 1.70
CA LEU A 57 18.16 7.80 1.76
C LEU A 57 18.00 7.29 3.18
N LYS A 58 18.88 7.63 4.14
CA LYS A 58 18.74 7.28 5.57
C LYS A 58 17.49 7.86 6.22
N GLU A 59 16.97 8.95 5.68
CA GLU A 59 15.76 9.62 6.14
C GLU A 59 14.54 9.33 5.24
N PHE A 60 14.64 8.39 4.30
CA PHE A 60 13.57 8.07 3.34
C PHE A 60 12.23 7.77 4.03
N TYR A 61 12.24 7.06 5.16
CA TYR A 61 11.05 6.75 5.95
C TYR A 61 10.21 7.98 6.34
N MET A 62 10.80 9.17 6.43
CA MET A 62 10.09 10.42 6.77
C MET A 62 9.12 10.87 5.68
N ILE A 63 9.34 10.47 4.42
CA ILE A 63 8.51 10.87 3.27
C ILE A 63 7.31 9.91 3.11
N LEU A 64 7.44 8.67 3.59
CA LEU A 64 6.42 7.63 3.44
C LEU A 64 5.03 8.04 3.96
N PRO A 65 4.85 8.71 5.11
CA PRO A 65 3.54 9.19 5.55
C PRO A 65 2.82 10.07 4.52
N ALA A 66 3.54 11.03 3.92
CA ALA A 66 2.97 11.93 2.92
C ALA A 66 2.64 11.18 1.63
N LEU A 67 3.49 10.24 1.24
CA LEU A 67 3.28 9.39 0.07
C LEU A 67 2.05 8.50 0.23
N PHE A 68 1.92 7.82 1.37
CA PHE A 68 0.75 6.98 1.67
C PHE A 68 -0.54 7.77 1.68
N LEU A 69 -0.54 8.98 2.28
CA LEU A 69 -1.72 9.83 2.28
C LEU A 69 -2.13 10.23 0.86
N SER A 70 -1.17 10.70 0.05
CA SER A 70 -1.41 11.03 -1.36
C SER A 70 -1.90 9.84 -2.17
N HIS A 71 -1.39 8.64 -1.87
CA HIS A 71 -1.81 7.41 -2.54
C HIS A 71 -3.25 7.05 -2.17
N VAL A 72 -3.62 7.11 -0.90
CA VAL A 72 -5.00 6.85 -0.44
C VAL A 72 -5.99 7.83 -1.06
N GLU A 73 -5.61 9.09 -1.27
CA GLU A 73 -6.45 10.05 -2.01
C GLU A 73 -6.64 9.65 -3.49
N ALA A 74 -5.57 9.21 -4.15
CA ALA A 74 -5.64 8.70 -5.52
C ALA A 74 -6.49 7.43 -5.60
N LEU A 75 -6.39 6.54 -4.59
CA LEU A 75 -7.26 5.38 -4.45
C LEU A 75 -8.72 5.80 -4.30
N GLN A 76 -9.02 6.76 -3.44
CA GLN A 76 -10.40 7.21 -3.28
C GLN A 76 -10.98 7.75 -4.61
N GLN A 77 -10.19 8.50 -5.38
CA GLN A 77 -10.60 9.00 -6.70
C GLN A 77 -10.77 7.88 -7.74
N ALA A 78 -9.90 6.89 -7.73
CA ALA A 78 -9.99 5.76 -8.65
C ALA A 78 -11.19 4.86 -8.30
N LYS A 79 -11.51 4.67 -7.01
CA LYS A 79 -12.73 4.02 -6.54
C LYS A 79 -13.99 4.78 -7.00
N ASP A 80 -14.02 6.10 -6.83
CA ASP A 80 -15.14 6.95 -7.25
C ASP A 80 -15.36 6.94 -8.79
N LYS A 81 -14.30 6.65 -9.56
CA LYS A 81 -14.38 6.47 -11.03
C LYS A 81 -14.85 5.08 -11.42
N LEU A 82 -14.43 4.05 -10.69
CA LEU A 82 -14.83 2.66 -10.90
C LEU A 82 -16.33 2.46 -10.66
N THR A 83 -16.90 3.12 -9.66
CA THR A 83 -18.35 3.04 -9.35
C THR A 83 -19.22 3.76 -10.37
N LYS A 84 -18.67 4.64 -11.23
CA LYS A 84 -19.43 5.53 -12.13
C LYS A 84 -19.56 5.06 -13.59
N ARG A 85 -18.90 3.99 -14.10
CA ARG A 85 -19.03 3.61 -15.53
C ARG A 85 -18.64 2.16 -15.87
N GLY A 86 -19.39 1.55 -16.80
CA GLY A 86 -19.12 0.24 -17.43
C GLY A 86 -17.98 0.23 -18.48
N ARG A 87 -17.73 -0.95 -19.10
CA ARG A 87 -16.72 -1.38 -20.12
C ARG A 87 -15.26 -0.89 -20.02
N ASP A 88 -14.98 0.29 -19.49
CA ASP A 88 -13.63 0.83 -19.23
C ASP A 88 -13.08 0.42 -17.84
N ALA A 89 -13.90 -0.25 -17.01
CA ALA A 89 -13.53 -0.73 -15.68
C ALA A 89 -12.39 -1.76 -15.69
N ALA A 90 -12.19 -2.48 -16.80
CA ALA A 90 -11.12 -3.48 -16.92
C ALA A 90 -9.72 -2.87 -17.06
N ALA A 91 -9.60 -1.58 -17.41
CA ALA A 91 -8.34 -0.85 -17.46
C ALA A 91 -8.07 -0.04 -16.18
N ALA A 92 -9.03 0.01 -15.26
CA ALA A 92 -8.84 0.61 -13.95
C ALA A 92 -8.17 -0.42 -13.04
N SER A 93 -6.87 -0.65 -13.24
CA SER A 93 -6.02 -1.34 -12.27
C SER A 93 -5.97 -0.51 -10.99
N PHE A 94 -6.97 -0.73 -10.17
CA PHE A 94 -7.13 -0.19 -8.82
C PHE A 94 -6.22 -0.99 -7.90
N THR A 95 -4.90 -0.78 -8.06
CA THR A 95 -3.85 -1.11 -7.10
C THR A 95 -3.93 -2.48 -6.46
N ASP A 96 -3.24 -3.43 -7.08
CA ASP A 96 -2.65 -4.52 -6.31
C ASP A 96 -1.46 -3.95 -5.52
N ASP A 97 -1.16 -4.58 -4.39
CA ASP A 97 -0.14 -4.30 -3.36
C ASP A 97 1.22 -3.64 -3.73
N GLY A 98 1.52 -3.34 -4.99
CA GLY A 98 2.81 -2.85 -5.50
C GLY A 98 3.38 -1.61 -4.80
N LEU A 99 2.57 -0.65 -4.35
CA LEU A 99 3.11 0.45 -3.53
C LEU A 99 3.52 -0.04 -2.13
N ALA A 100 2.67 -0.84 -1.48
CA ALA A 100 2.95 -1.37 -0.15
C ALA A 100 4.15 -2.32 -0.18
N LEU A 101 4.20 -3.20 -1.17
CA LEU A 101 5.30 -4.12 -1.44
C LEU A 101 6.60 -3.35 -1.73
N GLY A 102 6.55 -2.31 -2.57
CA GLY A 102 7.71 -1.47 -2.88
C GLY A 102 8.20 -0.67 -1.67
N ALA A 103 7.29 -0.10 -0.87
CA ALA A 103 7.64 0.62 0.35
C ALA A 103 8.28 -0.33 1.40
N ALA A 104 7.69 -1.50 1.60
CA ALA A 104 8.24 -2.53 2.49
C ALA A 104 9.62 -3.00 2.01
N TYR A 105 9.79 -3.21 0.70
CA TYR A 105 11.08 -3.56 0.11
C TYR A 105 12.15 -2.50 0.38
N LEU A 106 11.85 -1.22 0.13
CA LEU A 106 12.80 -0.12 0.35
C LEU A 106 13.13 0.05 1.84
N LEU A 107 12.15 -0.05 2.73
CA LEU A 107 12.38 -0.02 4.18
C LEU A 107 13.27 -1.17 4.65
N GLN A 108 13.09 -2.36 4.07
CA GLN A 108 13.91 -3.54 4.37
C GLN A 108 15.34 -3.39 3.86
N VAL A 109 15.53 -2.88 2.63
CA VAL A 109 16.85 -2.68 2.03
C VAL A 109 17.66 -1.59 2.74
N LEU A 110 16.98 -0.55 3.25
CA LEU A 110 17.59 0.56 3.98
C LEU A 110 17.67 0.34 5.50
N GLU A 111 17.17 -0.79 6.00
CA GLU A 111 17.09 -1.13 7.44
C GLU A 111 16.36 -0.05 8.29
N GLN A 112 15.28 0.52 7.76
CA GLN A 112 14.56 1.66 8.36
C GLN A 112 13.28 1.30 9.09
N ASN A 113 12.93 0.01 9.16
CA ASN A 113 11.65 -0.44 9.74
C ASN A 113 11.42 0.12 11.15
N THR A 114 12.43 0.11 12.03
CA THR A 114 12.31 0.62 13.41
C THR A 114 12.04 2.13 13.48
N GLN A 115 12.65 2.89 12.58
CA GLN A 115 12.49 4.35 12.50
C GLN A 115 11.12 4.71 11.92
N PHE A 116 10.66 3.93 10.95
CA PHE A 116 9.32 4.04 10.39
C PHE A 116 8.24 3.70 11.43
N ASP A 117 8.41 2.61 12.19
CA ASP A 117 7.46 2.21 13.23
C ASP A 117 7.34 3.27 14.34
N ALA A 118 8.45 3.95 14.66
CA ALA A 118 8.47 5.06 15.62
C ALA A 118 7.65 6.29 15.19
N LEU A 119 7.25 6.39 13.92
CA LEU A 119 6.33 7.44 13.47
C LEU A 119 4.89 7.19 13.94
N HIS A 120 4.56 5.98 14.41
CA HIS A 120 3.21 5.60 14.84
C HIS A 120 2.14 6.00 13.82
N LEU A 121 2.47 5.91 12.51
CA LEU A 121 1.64 6.42 11.43
C LEU A 121 0.26 5.77 11.46
N PHE A 122 0.23 4.44 11.51
CA PHE A 122 -1.01 3.67 11.46
C PHE A 122 -1.86 3.88 12.71
N GLU A 123 -1.25 3.94 13.90
CA GLU A 123 -1.94 4.23 15.16
C GLU A 123 -2.56 5.64 15.15
N SER A 124 -1.82 6.61 14.63
CA SER A 124 -2.28 7.99 14.47
C SER A 124 -3.48 8.07 13.52
N CYS A 125 -3.42 7.37 12.37
CA CYS A 125 -4.53 7.27 11.44
C CYS A 125 -5.74 6.59 12.09
N GLN A 126 -5.56 5.44 12.73
CA GLN A 126 -6.66 4.71 13.39
C GLN A 126 -7.35 5.57 14.45
N THR A 127 -6.57 6.22 15.32
CA THR A 127 -7.09 7.11 16.36
C THR A 127 -7.90 8.26 15.76
N PHE A 128 -7.37 8.87 14.68
CA PHE A 128 -8.04 9.95 13.99
C PHE A 128 -9.39 9.52 13.38
N TYR A 129 -9.44 8.38 12.69
CA TYR A 129 -10.67 7.88 12.07
C TYR A 129 -11.69 7.40 13.10
N SER A 130 -11.27 6.68 14.15
CA SER A 130 -12.19 6.27 15.23
C SER A 130 -12.81 7.47 15.94
N ARG A 131 -12.05 8.56 16.12
CA ARG A 131 -12.60 9.82 16.63
C ARG A 131 -13.61 10.42 15.66
N LEU A 132 -13.30 10.44 14.37
CA LEU A 132 -14.17 11.01 13.35
C LEU A 132 -15.50 10.23 13.23
N GLN A 133 -15.44 8.90 13.33
CA GLN A 133 -16.61 8.03 13.35
C GLN A 133 -17.50 8.33 14.56
N ARG A 134 -16.93 8.40 15.77
CA ARG A 134 -17.68 8.78 16.98
C ARG A 134 -18.30 10.17 16.88
N GLU A 135 -17.57 11.15 16.34
CA GLU A 135 -18.09 12.51 16.10
C GLU A 135 -19.26 12.49 15.09
N ALA A 136 -19.19 11.66 14.04
CA ALA A 136 -20.27 11.50 13.08
C ALA A 136 -21.51 10.82 13.68
N GLU A 137 -21.33 9.70 14.40
CA GLU A 137 -22.41 8.99 15.09
C GLU A 137 -23.13 9.88 16.12
N ALA A 138 -22.37 10.65 16.90
CA ALA A 138 -22.95 11.59 17.87
C ALA A 138 -23.75 12.72 17.19
N ALA A 139 -23.34 13.17 16.00
CA ALA A 139 -24.08 14.17 15.23
C ALA A 139 -25.37 13.63 14.61
N VAL A 140 -25.47 12.31 14.35
CA VAL A 140 -26.71 11.67 13.89
C VAL A 140 -27.72 11.54 15.04
N LEU A 141 -27.25 11.38 16.28
CA LEU A 141 -28.10 11.22 17.47
C LEU A 141 -28.68 12.53 18.03
N ASP A 142 -28.17 13.70 17.63
CA ASP A 142 -28.77 15.02 17.96
C ASP A 142 -28.91 15.93 16.72
N PRO A 143 -30.00 15.79 15.94
CA PRO A 143 -30.29 16.67 14.81
C PRO A 143 -30.88 18.03 15.23
N THR A 144 -31.08 18.32 16.53
CA THR A 144 -31.96 19.44 16.97
C THR A 144 -31.21 20.62 17.59
N GLY A 145 -29.90 20.53 17.81
CA GLY A 145 -29.11 21.62 18.42
C GLY A 145 -28.70 22.79 17.52
N ALA A 146 -29.10 22.81 16.24
CA ALA A 146 -28.56 23.73 15.23
C ALA A 146 -29.44 24.96 14.89
N GLU A 147 -30.44 25.31 15.69
CA GLU A 147 -31.08 26.64 15.62
C GLU A 147 -31.17 27.30 17.00
N GLY A 148 -30.12 28.05 17.35
CA GLY A 148 -30.14 29.07 18.39
C GLY A 148 -29.50 30.34 17.84
N PRO A 149 -30.16 31.51 17.89
CA PRO A 149 -29.62 32.74 17.32
C PRO A 149 -28.39 33.21 18.11
N PRO A 150 -27.43 33.93 17.49
CA PRO A 150 -26.26 34.42 18.18
C PRO A 150 -26.67 35.57 19.12
N GLY A 151 -26.82 35.25 20.40
CA GLY A 151 -26.87 36.24 21.48
C GLY A 151 -25.47 36.78 21.74
N GLY A 152 -25.28 38.09 21.54
CA GLY A 152 -24.05 38.79 21.85
C GLY A 152 -23.75 38.75 23.34
N GLY A 153 -22.57 38.27 23.67
CA GLY A 153 -21.92 38.41 24.97
C GLY A 153 -20.45 38.65 24.71
N GLU A 154 -20.05 39.92 24.84
CA GLU A 154 -18.66 40.33 25.02
C GLU A 154 -18.11 39.64 26.27
N ASP A 155 -17.00 38.90 26.14
CA ASP A 155 -16.00 38.86 27.19
C ASP A 155 -14.62 38.54 26.60
N ASP A 156 -13.64 39.29 27.08
CA ASP A 156 -12.29 39.42 26.58
C ASP A 156 -11.36 38.28 27.04
N GLY A 157 -10.38 37.94 26.19
CA GLY A 157 -9.09 37.38 26.61
C GLY A 157 -8.90 35.87 26.43
N ASP A 158 -8.29 35.46 25.31
CA ASP A 158 -6.91 34.96 25.36
C ASP A 158 -6.33 34.86 23.93
N ALA A 159 -5.15 35.43 23.74
CA ALA A 159 -4.52 35.67 22.46
C ALA A 159 -3.39 34.67 22.23
N LEU A 160 -3.69 33.51 21.64
CA LEU A 160 -2.71 32.69 20.92
C LEU A 160 -3.31 32.22 19.60
N GLY A 161 -2.96 32.93 18.53
CA GLY A 161 -3.48 32.77 17.18
C GLY A 161 -3.14 31.45 16.53
N GLY A 162 -4.00 30.45 16.71
CA GLY A 162 -4.16 29.35 15.76
C GLY A 162 -4.93 29.86 14.54
N ARG A 163 -4.27 30.02 13.40
CA ARG A 163 -4.95 30.29 12.12
C ARG A 163 -5.97 29.17 11.91
N ARG A 164 -7.26 29.50 12.06
CA ARG A 164 -8.37 28.64 11.67
C ARG A 164 -8.29 28.47 10.16
N ASP A 165 -7.66 27.39 9.73
CA ASP A 165 -7.60 26.99 8.33
C ASP A 165 -9.02 26.65 7.85
N PRO A 166 -9.63 27.48 6.97
CA PRO A 166 -11.01 27.27 6.51
C PRO A 166 -11.15 25.97 5.70
N GLY A 167 -10.05 25.44 5.15
CA GLY A 167 -10.02 24.17 4.45
C GLY A 167 -10.35 22.99 5.36
N ARG A 168 -9.90 23.03 6.62
CA ARG A 168 -10.10 21.94 7.59
C ARG A 168 -11.56 21.79 8.01
N ALA A 169 -12.29 22.90 8.15
CA ALA A 169 -13.73 22.89 8.44
C ALA A 169 -14.55 22.40 7.24
N SER A 170 -14.19 22.81 6.02
CA SER A 170 -14.82 22.34 4.77
C SER A 170 -14.58 20.85 4.52
N TRP A 171 -13.39 20.36 4.81
CA TRP A 171 -13.04 18.93 4.74
C TRP A 171 -13.83 18.11 5.76
N ARG A 172 -13.91 18.58 7.02
CA ARG A 172 -14.69 17.91 8.08
C ARG A 172 -16.18 17.80 7.74
N LYS A 173 -16.79 18.89 7.24
CA LYS A 173 -18.20 18.87 6.82
C LYS A 173 -18.44 17.90 5.66
N ARG A 174 -17.57 17.91 4.64
CA ARG A 174 -17.68 16.99 3.49
C ARG A 174 -17.50 15.54 3.90
N ASN A 175 -16.57 15.24 4.81
CA ASN A 175 -16.33 13.86 5.24
C ASN A 175 -17.36 13.36 6.25
N ALA A 176 -17.89 14.20 7.13
CA ALA A 176 -19.00 13.83 8.01
C ALA A 176 -20.24 13.41 7.20
N ALA A 177 -20.57 14.15 6.12
CA ALA A 177 -21.66 13.78 5.22
C ALA A 177 -21.41 12.43 4.51
N ARG A 178 -20.19 12.21 4.00
CA ARG A 178 -19.81 10.96 3.30
C ARG A 178 -19.75 9.74 4.21
N VAL A 179 -19.32 9.90 5.46
CA VAL A 179 -19.33 8.82 6.46
C VAL A 179 -20.78 8.46 6.83
N GLY A 180 -21.66 9.45 6.95
CA GLY A 180 -23.10 9.22 7.12
C GLY A 180 -23.72 8.43 5.96
N GLU A 181 -23.42 8.81 4.70
CA GLU A 181 -23.89 8.08 3.52
C GLU A 181 -23.38 6.62 3.50
N ALA A 182 -22.11 6.38 3.81
CA ALA A 182 -21.53 5.04 3.81
C ALA A 182 -22.17 4.10 4.85
N LEU A 183 -22.51 4.61 6.04
CA LEU A 183 -23.20 3.84 7.08
C LEU A 183 -24.63 3.48 6.65
N THR A 184 -25.33 4.40 5.98
CA THR A 184 -26.69 4.12 5.48
C THR A 184 -26.71 3.12 4.32
N GLU A 185 -25.67 3.11 3.48
CA GLU A 185 -25.50 2.11 2.40
C GLU A 185 -25.21 0.71 2.97
N GLU A 186 -24.38 0.60 4.00
CA GLU A 186 -24.08 -0.67 4.67
C GLU A 186 -25.31 -1.25 5.41
N GLU A 187 -26.12 -0.39 6.04
CA GLU A 187 -27.39 -0.78 6.67
C GLU A 187 -28.44 -1.25 5.65
N THR A 188 -28.58 -0.55 4.51
CA THR A 188 -29.51 -0.98 3.45
C THR A 188 -29.05 -2.25 2.73
N GLN A 189 -27.75 -2.54 2.71
CA GLN A 189 -27.20 -3.74 2.11
C GLN A 189 -27.33 -4.96 3.05
N ASN A 190 -27.18 -4.77 4.36
CA ASN A 190 -27.42 -5.81 5.38
C ASN A 190 -28.91 -6.13 5.61
N GLN A 191 -29.83 -5.22 5.27
CA GLN A 191 -31.28 -5.47 5.40
C GLN A 191 -31.90 -6.19 4.17
N LYS A 192 -31.13 -6.38 3.10
CA LYS A 192 -31.55 -7.09 1.86
C LYS A 192 -31.01 -8.52 1.75
N LEU A 193 -30.30 -9.00 2.78
CA LEU A 193 -29.90 -10.40 2.99
C LEU A 193 -30.85 -11.06 4.00
#